data_AF-A0A317D7U7-F1
#
_entry.id   AF-A0A317D7U7-F1
#
_cell.length_a   1.000
_cell.length_b   1.000
_cell.length_c   1.000
_cell.angle_alpha   90.00
_cell.angle_beta   90.00
_cell.angle_gamma   90.00
#
_symmetry.space_group_name_H-M   'P 1'
#
loop_
_entity.id
_entity.type
_entity.pdbx_description
1 polymer ?
#
loop_
_entity_poly.entity_id
_entity_poly.type
_entity_poly.pdbx_seq_one_letter_code
_entity_poly.pdbx_strand_id
1 'polypeptide(L)' 'RLADVTGADLRGADLRGADLRATLFLHQAQLDAARGDARTALPAALIRPAHWTALALTPVRRPHRAAAPARRGRRR' A
#
# COMPACT_ATOMS: atom_id res chain seq x y z
N ARG A 1 -2.20 -12.92 -9.34
CA ARG A 1 -1.50 -13.56 -8.20
C ARG A 1 -2.19 -13.07 -6.93
N LEU A 2 -2.51 -13.95 -5.99
CA LEU A 2 -3.14 -13.59 -4.72
C LEU A 2 -2.08 -13.04 -3.75
N ALA A 3 -2.48 -12.16 -2.84
CA ALA A 3 -1.66 -11.67 -1.74
C ALA A 3 -2.33 -12.04 -0.41
N ASP A 4 -1.60 -12.66 0.49
CA ASP A 4 -2.05 -12.91 1.87
C ASP A 4 -1.50 -11.80 2.76
N VAL A 5 -2.39 -11.10 3.47
CA VAL A 5 -2.04 -9.98 4.37
C VAL A 5 -2.37 -10.29 5.83
N THR A 6 -2.49 -11.57 6.17
CA THR A 6 -2.67 -12.00 7.56
C THR A 6 -1.52 -11.50 8.42
N GLY A 7 -1.83 -10.73 9.45
CA GLY A 7 -0.85 -10.15 10.37
C GLY A 7 -0.02 -9.00 9.80
N ALA A 8 -0.26 -8.56 8.57
CA ALA A 8 0.45 -7.42 8.00
C ALA A 8 0.02 -6.10 8.66
N ASP A 9 1.01 -5.29 9.08
CA ASP A 9 0.78 -3.92 9.53
C ASP A 9 0.67 -2.98 8.33
N LEU A 10 -0.56 -2.52 8.05
CA LEU A 10 -0.87 -1.61 6.95
C LEU A 10 -1.09 -0.16 7.40
N ARG A 11 -0.77 0.17 8.66
CA ARG A 11 -0.94 1.53 9.19
C ARG A 11 -0.10 2.52 8.39
N GLY A 12 -0.78 3.49 7.77
CA GLY A 12 -0.16 4.52 6.93
C GLY A 12 0.40 4.03 5.59
N ALA A 13 0.25 2.75 5.25
CA ALA A 13 0.67 2.21 3.96
C ALA A 13 -0.05 2.92 2.80
N ASP A 14 0.67 3.16 1.70
CA ASP A 14 0.11 3.77 0.50
C ASP A 14 -0.44 2.69 -0.44
N LEU A 15 -1.77 2.53 -0.45
CA LEU A 15 -2.51 1.58 -1.27
C LEU A 15 -3.24 2.28 -2.44
N ARG A 16 -2.93 3.55 -2.73
CA ARG A 16 -3.60 4.32 -3.79
C ARG A 16 -3.44 3.64 -5.15
N GLY A 17 -4.56 3.40 -5.83
CA GLY A 17 -4.58 2.69 -7.12
C GLY A 17 -4.22 1.20 -7.10
N ALA A 18 -4.04 0.60 -5.92
CA ALA A 18 -3.83 -0.84 -5.82
C ALA A 18 -5.13 -1.61 -6.12
N ASP A 19 -5.01 -2.81 -6.69
CA ASP A 19 -6.11 -3.76 -6.83
C ASP A 19 -6.06 -4.78 -5.69
N LEU A 20 -6.97 -4.64 -4.72
CA LEU A 20 -7.06 -5.48 -3.54
C LEU A 20 -8.20 -6.50 -3.63
N ARG A 21 -8.91 -6.59 -4.77
CA ARG A 21 -10.08 -7.47 -4.93
C ARG A 21 -9.79 -8.95 -4.68
N ALA A 22 -8.55 -9.36 -4.93
CA ALA A 22 -8.09 -10.74 -4.77
C ALA A 22 -7.10 -10.93 -3.60
N THR A 23 -7.09 -9.99 -2.65
CA THR A 23 -6.27 -10.10 -1.43
C THR A 23 -6.97 -11.00 -0.41
N LEU A 24 -6.25 -11.99 0.10
CA LEU A 24 -6.72 -12.92 1.12
C LEU A 24 -6.58 -12.27 2.51
N PHE A 25 -7.61 -12.47 3.35
CA PHE A 25 -7.64 -12.02 4.74
C PHE A 25 -7.41 -10.51 4.94
N LEU A 26 -7.89 -9.69 3.99
CA LEU A 26 -7.94 -8.24 4.15
C LEU A 26 -9.15 -7.86 5.02
N HIS A 27 -8.91 -7.09 6.08
CA HIS A 27 -9.94 -6.65 7.02
C HIS A 27 -10.24 -5.16 6.89
N GLN A 28 -11.46 -4.74 7.26
CA GLN A 28 -11.87 -3.34 7.24
C GLN A 28 -10.91 -2.43 8.03
N ALA A 29 -10.52 -2.84 9.25
CA ALA A 29 -9.61 -2.06 10.09
C ALA A 29 -8.22 -1.82 9.44
N GLN A 30 -7.76 -2.72 8.57
CA GLN A 30 -6.52 -2.52 7.82
C GLN A 30 -6.68 -1.43 6.74
N LEU A 31 -7.85 -1.33 6.11
CA LEU A 31 -8.17 -0.24 5.18
C LEU A 31 -8.30 1.10 5.90
N ASP A 32 -9.01 1.11 7.04
CA ASP A 32 -9.24 2.31 7.83
C ASP A 32 -7.92 2.95 8.29
N ALA A 33 -6.91 2.12 8.58
CA ALA A 33 -5.59 2.58 8.99
C ALA A 33 -4.66 2.95 7.82
N ALA A 34 -4.97 2.56 6.59
CA ALA A 34 -4.15 2.78 5.42
C ALA A 34 -4.53 4.06 4.66
N ARG A 35 -3.68 4.45 3.71
CA ARG A 35 -3.96 5.49 2.72
C ARG A 35 -4.42 4.85 1.43
N GLY A 36 -5.55 5.29 0.90
CA GLY A 36 -6.04 4.91 -0.41
C GLY A 36 -6.80 6.04 -1.05
N ASP A 37 -7.29 5.81 -2.27
CA ASP A 37 -8.04 6.78 -3.06
C ASP A 37 -9.21 6.11 -3.75
N ALA A 38 -9.99 6.86 -4.52
CA ALA A 38 -11.11 6.33 -5.31
C ALA A 38 -10.68 5.25 -6.33
N ARG A 39 -9.39 5.19 -6.70
CA ARG A 39 -8.85 4.24 -7.69
C ARG A 39 -8.41 2.92 -7.06
N THR A 40 -8.23 2.85 -5.74
CA THR A 40 -7.96 1.58 -5.04
C THR A 40 -9.18 0.67 -5.20
N ALA A 41 -9.02 -0.48 -5.87
CA ALA A 41 -10.10 -1.44 -6.07
C ALA A 41 -10.21 -2.35 -4.85
N LEU A 42 -11.40 -2.44 -4.26
CA LEU A 42 -11.66 -3.19 -3.02
C LEU A 42 -12.51 -4.43 -3.29
N PRO A 43 -12.38 -5.49 -2.47
CA PRO A 43 -13.38 -6.56 -2.41
C PRO A 43 -14.76 -5.98 -2.11
N ALA A 44 -15.81 -6.55 -2.72
CA ALA A 44 -17.18 -6.05 -2.59
C ALA A 44 -17.71 -6.03 -1.14
N ALA A 45 -17.16 -6.86 -0.25
CA ALA A 45 -17.54 -6.93 1.16
C ALA A 45 -16.95 -5.80 2.02
N LEU A 46 -15.96 -5.05 1.52
CA LEU A 46 -15.28 -4.00 2.28
C LEU A 46 -15.74 -2.61 1.84
N ILE A 47 -15.80 -1.71 2.81
CA ILE A 47 -16.25 -0.34 2.62
C ILE A 47 -15.03 0.55 2.42
N ARG A 48 -15.11 1.43 1.43
CA ARG A 48 -14.07 2.44 1.23
C ARG A 48 -14.08 3.42 2.42
N PRO A 49 -12.95 3.61 3.14
CA PRO A 49 -12.90 4.57 4.22
C PRO A 49 -13.20 6.00 3.76
N ALA A 50 -13.95 6.76 4.56
CA ALA A 50 -14.38 8.12 4.18
C ALA A 50 -13.21 9.08 3.93
N HIS A 51 -12.07 8.89 4.61
CA HIS A 51 -10.87 9.72 4.44
C HIS A 51 -10.09 9.41 3.15
N TRP A 52 -10.46 8.35 2.41
CA TRP A 52 -9.92 8.08 1.07
C TRP A 52 -10.58 8.99 0.04
N THR A 53 -10.47 10.29 0.27
CA THR A 53 -11.07 11.33 -0.57
C THR A 53 -10.37 11.38 -1.93
N ALA A 54 -11.11 11.80 -2.96
CA ALA A 54 -10.57 12.01 -4.31
C ALA A 54 -9.70 13.29 -4.41
N LEU A 55 -9.59 14.05 -3.32
CA LEU A 55 -8.68 15.20 -3.27
C LEU A 55 -7.26 14.64 -3.33
N ALA A 56 -6.62 14.83 -4.50
CA ALA A 56 -5.21 14.57 -4.68
C ALA A 56 -4.44 15.52 -3.75
N LEU A 57 -4.24 15.11 -2.49
CA LEU A 57 -3.16 15.66 -1.68
C LEU A 57 -1.89 15.25 -2.40
N THR A 58 -1.34 16.16 -3.19
CA THR A 58 -0.12 15.98 -3.98
C THR A 58 0.91 15.35 -3.05
N PRO A 59 1.27 14.07 -3.23
CA PRO A 59 2.22 13.46 -2.32
C PRO A 59 3.54 14.19 -2.53
N VAL A 60 4.03 14.87 -1.49
CA VAL A 60 5.41 15.33 -1.46
C VAL A 60 6.26 14.07 -1.55
N ARG A 61 6.72 13.75 -2.77
CA ARG A 61 7.58 12.61 -3.03
C ARG A 61 8.90 12.89 -2.34
N ARG A 62 9.03 12.45 -1.08
CA ARG A 62 10.34 12.39 -0.43
C ARG A 62 11.20 11.49 -1.31
N PRO A 63 12.36 11.95 -1.81
CA PRO A 63 13.22 11.11 -2.60
C PRO A 63 13.60 9.90 -1.75
N HIS A 64 13.19 8.72 -2.19
CA HIS A 64 13.59 7.46 -1.60
C HIS A 64 15.12 7.40 -1.74
N ARG A 65 15.85 7.43 -0.62
CA ARG A 65 17.31 7.35 -0.62
C ARG A 65 17.70 6.10 -1.40
N ALA A 66 18.27 6.29 -2.59
CA ALA A 66 18.75 5.20 -3.42
C ALA A 66 19.75 4.38 -2.59
N ALA A 67 19.48 3.09 -2.44
CA ALA A 67 20.44 2.17 -1.85
C ALA A 67 21.70 2.19 -2.73
N ALA A 68 22.83 2.58 -2.14
CA ALA A 68 24.12 2.58 -2.81
C ALA A 68 24.46 1.15 -3.30
N PRO A 69 25.07 0.97 -4.48
CA PRO A 69 25.45 -0.35 -4.96
C PRO A 69 26.50 -0.96 -4.04
N ALA A 70 26.24 -2.19 -3.57
CA ALA A 70 27.18 -2.98 -2.81
C ALA A 70 28.46 -3.18 -3.64
N ARG A 71 29.58 -2.65 -3.14
CA ARG A 71 30.91 -2.87 -3.70
C ARG A 71 31.21 -4.37 -3.68
N ARG A 72 31.23 -5.00 -4.86
CA ARG A 72 31.68 -6.37 -5.07
C ARG A 72 33.18 -6.45 -4.79
N GLY A 73 33.54 -6.90 -3.59
CA GLY A 73 34.92 -7.23 -3.23
C GLY A 73 35.46 -8.32 -4.14
N ARG A 74 36.50 -7.99 -4.90
CA ARG A 74 37.22 -8.89 -5.80
C ARG A 74 38.16 -9.75 -4.93
N ARG A 75 37.90 -11.05 -4.88
CA ARG A 75 38.81 -12.04 -4.30
C ARG A 75 40.18 -11.98 -4.99
N ARG A 76 41.24 -11.95 -4.19
CA ARG A 76 42.55 -12.52 -4.51
C ARG A 76 43.04 -13.26 -3.29
#